data_AF-A0A821CCS2-F1
#
_entry.id   AF-A0A821CCS2-F1
#
_cell.length_a   1.000
_cell.length_b   1.000
_cell.length_c   1.000
_cell.angle_alpha   90.00
_cell.angle_beta   90.00
_cell.angle_gamma   90.00
#
_symmetry.space_group_name_H-M   'P 1'
#
loop_
_entity.id
_entity.type
_entity.pdbx_description
1 polymer ?
#
loop_
_entity_poly.entity_id
_entity_poly.type
_entity_poly.pdbx_seq_one_letter_code
_entity_poly.pdbx_strand_id
1 'polypeptide(L)'
;DQLSEEEKIDAQRDIHNQVRDHFTDLNNGTDSWPLISFGSSLNSQSVLINFHLTSIFDHSIFEAFSKVIQKLSPQFNYLEDLLNYLISASNMEQAFLFDIQTKISIATDSSPTDIQMYEVCCNMIDLQINMSQIYGRSNDNVFEAIDDNINNESLVNGIHESMNSYSSSSLSTTPVRTSCSSITETRNEPTSDVFDSMSSSVIKLTSGRALYLKEINNHLALICILHEKALTKQAIIEYNVNQLKSSILDLFCFTNQTSTSLVV
;
A
#
# COMPACT_ATOMS: atom_id res chain seq x y z
N ASP A 1 7.76 -17.22 15.35
CA ASP A 1 7.14 -18.06 14.31
C ASP A 1 6.77 -19.46 14.72
N GLN A 2 7.70 -20.23 15.29
CA GLN A 2 7.47 -21.66 15.57
C GLN A 2 6.83 -21.94 16.93
N LEU A 3 6.23 -20.93 17.55
CA LEU A 3 5.46 -21.10 18.79
C LEU A 3 4.03 -21.50 18.43
N SER A 4 3.45 -22.41 19.21
CA SER A 4 2.03 -22.71 19.11
C SER A 4 1.18 -21.49 19.50
N GLU A 5 -0.06 -21.42 19.00
CA GLU A 5 -0.97 -20.31 19.35
C GLU A 5 -1.22 -20.22 20.85
N GLU A 6 -1.26 -21.35 21.55
CA GLU A 6 -1.41 -21.39 23.00
C GLU A 6 -0.19 -20.75 23.71
N GLU A 7 1.03 -21.12 23.32
CA GLU A 7 2.26 -20.53 23.88
C GLU A 7 2.36 -19.03 23.61
N LYS A 8 1.90 -18.55 22.45
CA LYS A 8 1.88 -17.12 22.13
C LYS A 8 0.93 -16.36 23.07
N ILE A 9 -0.28 -16.89 23.27
CA ILE A 9 -1.30 -16.28 24.13
C ILE A 9 -0.83 -16.27 25.59
N ASP A 10 -0.24 -17.37 26.06
CA ASP A 10 0.28 -17.48 27.42
C ASP A 10 1.46 -16.52 27.66
N ALA A 11 2.43 -16.48 26.74
CA ALA A 11 3.55 -15.54 26.83
C ALA A 11 3.08 -14.08 26.78
N GLN A 12 2.12 -13.75 25.92
CA GLN A 12 1.55 -12.40 25.86
C GLN A 12 0.84 -12.03 27.17
N ARG A 13 0.07 -12.96 27.73
CA ARG A 13 -0.64 -12.77 29.01
C ARG A 13 0.35 -12.56 30.16
N ASP A 14 1.41 -13.37 30.20
CA ASP A 14 2.45 -13.26 31.23
C ASP A 14 3.16 -11.90 31.17
N ILE A 15 3.62 -11.50 29.98
CA ILE A 15 4.25 -10.18 29.76
C ILE A 15 3.29 -9.04 30.12
N HIS A 16 2.02 -9.12 29.71
CA HIS A 16 1.02 -8.09 30.00
C HIS A 16 0.80 -7.93 31.52
N ASN A 17 0.69 -9.04 32.25
CA ASN A 17 0.52 -9.01 33.70
C ASN A 17 1.78 -8.48 34.38
N GLN A 18 2.97 -8.96 34.00
CA GLN A 18 4.23 -8.50 34.58
C GLN A 18 4.44 -7.00 34.38
N VAL A 19 4.18 -6.49 33.17
CA VAL A 19 4.28 -5.05 32.89
C VAL A 19 3.26 -4.28 33.73
N ARG A 20 2.01 -4.73 33.78
CA ARG A 20 0.95 -4.09 34.57
C ARG A 20 1.32 -4.03 36.07
N ASP A 21 1.82 -5.11 36.63
CA ASP A 21 2.18 -5.21 38.05
C ASP A 21 3.35 -4.25 38.38
N HIS A 22 4.37 -4.19 37.52
CA HIS A 22 5.47 -3.22 37.67
C HIS A 22 5.00 -1.77 37.65
N PHE A 23 4.04 -1.42 36.78
CA PHE A 23 3.47 -0.07 36.77
C PHE A 23 2.62 0.23 38.01
N THR A 24 1.93 -0.75 38.57
CA THR A 24 1.19 -0.56 39.83
C THR A 24 2.11 -0.37 41.02
N ASP A 25 3.26 -1.06 41.05
CA ASP A 25 4.26 -0.92 42.11
C ASP A 25 4.94 0.45 42.06
N LEU A 26 5.27 0.96 40.87
CA LEU A 26 5.80 2.32 40.66
C LEU A 26 4.85 3.42 41.13
N ASN A 27 3.54 3.20 41.00
CA ASN A 27 2.53 4.20 41.38
C ASN A 27 2.23 4.18 42.90
N ASN A 28 2.57 3.08 43.59
CA ASN A 28 2.29 2.87 45.00
C ASN A 28 3.55 2.83 45.91
N GLY A 29 4.77 2.85 45.34
CA GLY A 29 6.02 2.60 46.05
C GLY A 29 7.02 3.77 46.03
N THR A 30 7.52 4.10 47.22
CA THR A 30 8.54 5.10 47.60
C THR A 30 9.95 4.89 47.04
N ASP A 31 10.11 4.07 46.00
CA ASP A 31 11.39 3.43 45.71
C ASP A 31 11.88 3.93 44.34
N SER A 32 12.53 5.08 44.42
CA SER A 32 13.05 5.87 43.30
C SER A 32 14.05 5.09 42.44
N TRP A 33 13.80 5.03 41.12
CA TRP A 33 14.89 5.09 40.14
C TRP A 33 15.43 6.54 40.12
N PRO A 34 16.75 6.79 40.19
CA PRO A 34 17.28 8.14 40.12
C PRO A 34 17.35 8.60 38.66
N LEU A 35 16.78 9.79 38.38
CA LEU A 35 16.56 10.45 37.07
C LEU A 35 15.34 9.88 36.34
N ILE A 36 14.18 10.54 36.29
CA ILE A 36 13.90 11.96 36.03
C ILE A 36 12.65 12.35 36.85
N SER A 37 12.81 13.23 37.84
CA SER A 37 11.67 13.88 38.51
C SER A 37 11.17 15.02 37.61
N PHE A 38 10.20 14.72 36.76
CA PHE A 38 9.36 15.74 36.14
C PHE A 38 8.02 15.77 36.88
N GLY A 39 7.92 16.66 37.87
CA GLY A 39 6.67 17.20 38.40
C GLY A 39 5.58 16.19 38.82
N SER A 40 5.63 15.76 40.08
CA SER A 40 4.48 15.18 40.78
C SER A 40 3.35 16.21 40.90
N SER A 41 2.36 16.17 39.99
CA SER A 41 0.96 16.60 40.18
C SER A 41 0.21 16.68 38.83
N LEU A 42 0.11 15.57 38.10
CA LEU A 42 -0.94 15.42 37.10
C LEU A 42 -1.56 14.04 37.28
N ASN A 43 -2.86 14.05 37.57
CA ASN A 43 -3.80 12.93 37.67
C ASN A 43 -3.25 11.63 37.04
N SER A 44 -3.16 10.56 37.83
CA SER A 44 -2.74 9.22 37.45
C SER A 44 -3.43 8.74 36.15
N GLN A 45 -2.89 9.14 35.00
CA GLN A 45 -3.28 8.59 33.72
C GLN A 45 -2.64 7.22 33.67
N SER A 46 -3.47 6.19 33.81
CA SER A 46 -3.11 4.83 33.47
C SER A 46 -2.48 4.85 32.06
N VAL A 47 -1.18 4.61 31.97
CA VAL A 47 -0.49 4.52 30.69
C VAL A 47 -1.11 3.36 29.91
N LEU A 48 -1.76 3.66 28.79
CA LEU A 48 -2.39 2.66 27.93
C LEU A 48 -1.32 2.03 27.04
N ILE A 49 -0.90 0.82 27.38
CA ILE A 49 0.09 0.07 26.59
C ILE A 49 -0.66 -0.93 25.70
N ASN A 50 -0.38 -0.87 24.40
CA ASN A 50 -0.91 -1.83 23.44
C ASN A 50 0.18 -2.83 23.08
N PHE A 51 -0.16 -4.12 23.14
CA PHE A 51 0.75 -5.21 22.80
C PHE A 51 0.31 -5.81 21.46
N HIS A 52 1.28 -6.09 20.61
CA HIS A 52 1.07 -6.69 19.30
C HIS A 52 1.97 -7.92 19.18
N LEU A 53 1.41 -9.05 18.75
CA LEU A 53 2.18 -10.22 18.35
C LEU A 53 2.61 -10.03 16.91
N THR A 54 3.91 -10.04 16.64
CA THR A 54 4.45 -9.75 15.31
C THR A 54 5.50 -10.77 14.89
N SER A 55 5.56 -11.02 13.59
CA SER A 55 6.66 -11.73 12.94
C SER A 55 7.04 -11.08 11.61
N ILE A 56 8.30 -11.21 11.22
CA ILE A 56 8.82 -10.80 9.91
C ILE A 56 8.48 -11.78 8.78
N PHE A 57 8.01 -12.99 9.11
CA PHE A 57 7.70 -14.03 8.13
C PHE A 57 6.21 -14.08 7.76
N ASP A 58 5.36 -13.35 8.48
CA ASP A 58 3.94 -13.22 8.20
C ASP A 58 3.57 -11.73 8.03
N HIS A 59 2.29 -11.46 7.74
CA HIS A 59 1.80 -10.11 7.54
C HIS A 59 1.50 -9.35 8.84
N SER A 60 1.66 -10.00 10.02
CA SER A 60 1.30 -9.41 11.31
C SER A 60 2.14 -8.19 11.66
N ILE A 61 3.41 -8.14 11.22
CA ILE A 61 4.28 -6.97 11.40
C ILE A 61 3.73 -5.73 10.69
N PHE A 62 3.20 -5.87 9.47
CA PHE A 62 2.64 -4.76 8.71
C PHE A 62 1.33 -4.28 9.33
N GLU A 63 0.47 -5.20 9.78
CA GLU A 63 -0.78 -4.85 10.47
C GLU A 63 -0.49 -4.12 11.80
N ALA A 64 0.45 -4.62 12.60
CA ALA A 64 0.84 -3.99 13.85
C ALA A 64 1.42 -2.59 13.63
N PHE A 65 2.32 -2.41 12.66
CA PHE A 65 2.83 -1.08 12.31
C PHE A 65 1.74 -0.16 11.79
N SER A 66 0.77 -0.66 11.02
CA SER A 66 -0.39 0.12 10.59
C SER A 66 -1.16 0.68 11.77
N LYS A 67 -1.50 -0.17 12.75
CA LYS A 67 -2.20 0.28 13.97
C LYS A 67 -1.40 1.31 14.78
N VAL A 68 -0.08 1.20 14.78
CA VAL A 68 0.81 2.18 15.43
C VAL A 68 0.80 3.51 14.67
N ILE A 69 0.99 3.49 13.35
CA ILE A 69 1.03 4.69 12.50
C ILE A 69 -0.32 5.42 12.51
N GLN A 70 -1.43 4.68 12.47
CA GLN A 70 -2.78 5.23 12.57
C GLN A 70 -2.98 6.00 13.87
N LYS A 71 -2.48 5.47 15.01
CA LYS A 71 -2.51 6.16 16.31
C LYS A 71 -1.58 7.37 16.39
N LEU A 72 -0.53 7.41 15.57
CA LEU A 72 0.42 8.53 15.52
C LEU A 72 -0.06 9.66 14.61
N SER A 73 -0.92 9.37 13.62
CA SER A 73 -1.38 10.35 12.65
C SER A 73 -2.50 11.21 13.22
N PRO A 74 -2.30 12.54 13.40
CA PRO A 74 -3.33 13.43 13.94
C PRO A 74 -4.57 13.56 13.05
N GLN A 75 -4.41 13.19 11.78
CA GLN A 75 -5.41 13.39 10.73
C GLN A 75 -6.22 12.11 10.45
N PHE A 76 -5.88 11.01 11.12
CA PHE A 76 -6.47 9.70 10.90
C PHE A 76 -8.00 9.74 10.95
N ASN A 77 -8.58 10.45 11.93
CA ASN A 77 -10.03 10.55 12.10
C ASN A 77 -10.75 11.07 10.84
N TYR A 78 -10.17 12.06 10.15
CA TYR A 78 -10.77 12.59 8.91
C TYR A 78 -10.70 11.57 7.76
N LEU A 79 -9.60 10.81 7.68
CA LEU A 79 -9.46 9.75 6.67
C LEU A 79 -10.44 8.60 6.94
N GLU A 80 -10.60 8.20 8.20
CA GLU A 80 -11.56 7.18 8.63
C GLU A 80 -12.99 7.60 8.27
N ASP A 81 -13.38 8.85 8.55
CA ASP A 81 -14.70 9.39 8.19
C ASP A 81 -14.96 9.37 6.67
N LEU A 82 -13.95 9.74 5.87
CA LEU A 82 -14.04 9.69 4.41
C LEU A 82 -14.20 8.25 3.90
N LEU A 83 -13.46 7.29 4.46
CA LEU A 83 -13.58 5.88 4.11
C LEU A 83 -14.95 5.31 4.52
N ASN A 84 -15.45 5.66 5.71
CA ASN A 84 -16.78 5.28 6.18
C ASN A 84 -17.88 5.80 5.24
N TYR A 85 -17.76 7.04 4.76
CA TYR A 85 -18.68 7.59 3.76
C TYR A 85 -18.64 6.82 2.44
N LEU A 86 -17.45 6.49 1.94
CA LEU A 86 -17.30 5.72 0.70
C LEU A 86 -17.96 4.34 0.79
N ILE A 87 -17.73 3.63 1.90
CA ILE A 87 -18.29 2.29 2.14
C ILE A 87 -19.81 2.36 2.16
N SER A 88 -20.38 3.32 2.91
CA SER A 88 -21.83 3.52 2.99
C SER A 88 -22.45 3.90 1.65
N ALA A 89 -21.79 4.76 0.86
CA ALA A 89 -22.33 5.24 -0.41
C ALA A 89 -22.22 4.19 -1.55
N SER A 90 -21.21 3.33 -1.47
CA SER A 90 -20.85 2.40 -2.55
C SER A 90 -21.19 0.94 -2.23
N ASN A 91 -21.75 0.66 -1.05
CA ASN A 91 -22.09 -0.68 -0.56
C ASN A 91 -20.88 -1.63 -0.63
N MET A 92 -19.75 -1.16 -0.13
CA MET A 92 -18.54 -1.97 0.05
C MET A 92 -18.59 -2.65 1.42
N GLU A 93 -17.78 -3.70 1.61
CA GLU A 93 -17.62 -4.35 2.91
C GLU A 93 -16.56 -3.61 3.74
N GLN A 94 -15.42 -3.29 3.14
CA GLN A 94 -14.27 -2.67 3.82
C GLN A 94 -13.44 -1.81 2.86
N ALA A 95 -12.68 -0.86 3.40
CA ALA A 95 -11.75 -0.03 2.64
C ALA A 95 -10.46 0.27 3.43
N PHE A 96 -9.35 0.22 2.71
CA PHE A 96 -8.02 0.45 3.25
C PHE A 96 -7.25 1.44 2.37
N LEU A 97 -6.57 2.38 3.00
CA LEU A 97 -5.61 3.25 2.34
C LEU A 97 -4.19 2.76 2.67
N PHE A 98 -3.53 2.17 1.69
CA PHE A 98 -2.21 1.57 1.81
C PHE A 98 -1.12 2.46 1.23
N ASP A 99 0.01 2.52 1.91
CA ASP A 99 1.30 2.81 1.29
C ASP A 99 1.79 1.55 0.56
N ILE A 100 2.01 1.69 -0.74
CA ILE A 100 2.34 0.61 -1.67
C ILE A 100 3.74 0.06 -1.39
N GLN A 101 4.70 0.93 -1.08
CA GLN A 101 6.10 0.52 -0.91
C GLN A 101 6.29 -0.23 0.41
N THR A 102 5.69 0.27 1.48
CA THR A 102 5.86 -0.30 2.83
C THR A 102 4.80 -1.34 3.17
N LYS A 103 3.71 -1.43 2.39
CA LYS A 103 2.52 -2.24 2.67
C LYS A 103 1.84 -1.87 3.99
N ILE A 104 2.07 -0.66 4.50
CA ILE A 104 1.46 -0.14 5.73
C ILE A 104 0.14 0.53 5.38
N SER A 105 -0.92 0.20 6.12
CA SER A 105 -2.21 0.90 6.03
C SER A 105 -2.17 2.19 6.84
N ILE A 106 -2.28 3.33 6.16
CA ILE A 106 -2.33 4.67 6.75
C ILE A 106 -3.70 4.94 7.37
N ALA A 107 -4.76 4.46 6.73
CA ALA A 107 -6.12 4.58 7.22
C ALA A 107 -6.94 3.33 6.87
N THR A 108 -7.88 3.02 7.73
CA THR A 108 -8.89 1.97 7.53
C THR A 108 -10.23 2.54 7.98
N ASP A 109 -11.31 1.94 7.51
CA ASP A 109 -12.64 2.27 7.97
C ASP A 109 -12.92 1.73 9.38
N SER A 110 -14.11 2.04 9.91
CA SER A 110 -14.51 1.65 11.26
C SER A 110 -14.85 0.16 11.41
N SER A 111 -14.92 -0.62 10.31
CA SER A 111 -15.17 -2.05 10.39
C SER A 111 -13.99 -2.80 11.01
N PRO A 112 -14.25 -3.88 11.78
CA PRO A 112 -13.18 -4.68 12.34
C PRO A 112 -12.34 -5.31 11.22
N THR A 113 -11.04 -5.02 11.21
CA THR A 113 -10.09 -5.61 10.28
C THR A 113 -9.64 -6.98 10.77
N ASP A 114 -9.77 -8.00 9.91
CA ASP A 114 -9.17 -9.31 10.11
C ASP A 114 -7.80 -9.38 9.43
N ILE A 115 -6.85 -10.09 10.04
CA ILE A 115 -5.49 -10.26 9.54
C ILE A 115 -5.48 -10.95 8.16
N GLN A 116 -6.44 -11.84 7.91
CA GLN A 116 -6.58 -12.53 6.63
C GLN A 116 -6.95 -11.58 5.49
N MET A 117 -7.81 -10.59 5.76
CA MET A 117 -8.18 -9.57 4.77
C MET A 117 -7.00 -8.66 4.46
N TYR A 118 -6.24 -8.29 5.50
CA TYR A 118 -5.02 -7.50 5.35
C TYR A 118 -3.98 -8.23 4.48
N GLU A 119 -3.75 -9.52 4.72
CA GLU A 119 -2.85 -10.37 3.92
C GLU A 119 -3.26 -10.41 2.44
N VAL A 120 -4.55 -10.61 2.16
CA VAL A 120 -5.08 -10.62 0.80
C VAL A 120 -4.88 -9.26 0.10
N CYS A 121 -5.06 -8.14 0.82
CA CYS A 121 -4.77 -6.81 0.30
C CYS A 121 -3.28 -6.61 -0.01
N CYS A 122 -2.38 -7.03 0.87
CA CYS A 122 -0.93 -6.98 0.61
C CYS A 122 -0.54 -7.80 -0.63
N ASN A 123 -1.09 -9.00 -0.76
CA ASN A 123 -0.85 -9.88 -1.90
C ASN A 123 -1.37 -9.25 -3.22
N MET A 124 -2.49 -8.51 -3.16
CA MET A 124 -3.01 -7.76 -4.30
C MET A 124 -2.08 -6.62 -4.74
N ILE A 125 -1.45 -5.91 -3.80
CA ILE A 125 -0.45 -4.86 -4.11
C ILE A 125 0.73 -5.49 -4.85
N ASP A 126 1.28 -6.59 -4.33
CA ASP A 126 2.39 -7.29 -4.98
C ASP A 126 2.03 -7.73 -6.39
N LEU A 127 0.84 -8.31 -6.57
CA LEU A 127 0.37 -8.74 -7.89
C LEU A 127 0.27 -7.56 -8.86
N GLN A 128 -0.30 -6.44 -8.43
CA GLN A 128 -0.44 -5.24 -9.24
C GLN A 128 0.93 -4.74 -9.70
N ILE A 129 1.87 -4.59 -8.76
CA ILE A 129 3.23 -4.12 -9.06
C ILE A 129 3.95 -5.09 -9.98
N ASN A 130 3.92 -6.39 -9.70
CA ASN A 130 4.60 -7.40 -10.53
C ASN A 130 4.05 -7.44 -11.95
N MET A 131 2.73 -7.34 -12.13
CA MET A 131 2.11 -7.30 -13.46
C MET A 131 2.48 -6.02 -14.20
N SER A 132 2.45 -4.87 -13.54
CA SER A 132 2.88 -3.59 -14.12
C SER A 132 4.38 -3.58 -14.48
N GLN A 133 5.24 -4.25 -13.73
CA GLN A 133 6.67 -4.34 -14.06
C GLN A 133 6.94 -5.14 -15.35
N ILE A 134 6.12 -6.16 -15.60
CA ILE A 134 6.25 -7.02 -16.79
C ILE A 134 5.60 -6.35 -18.01
N TYR A 135 4.42 -5.77 -17.85
CA TYR A 135 3.58 -5.32 -18.97
C TYR A 135 3.33 -3.81 -19.04
N GLY A 136 3.58 -3.07 -17.97
CA GLY A 136 3.31 -1.62 -17.87
C GLY A 136 4.40 -0.72 -18.45
N ARG A 137 5.50 -1.28 -18.95
CA ARG A 137 6.53 -0.52 -19.66
C ARG A 137 5.98 -0.07 -21.03
N SER A 138 5.78 1.22 -21.21
CA SER A 138 5.58 1.80 -22.53
C SER A 138 6.83 1.56 -23.38
N ASN A 139 6.64 1.12 -24.63
CA ASN A 139 7.73 0.85 -25.59
C ASN A 139 8.55 2.11 -25.97
N ASP A 140 8.19 3.28 -25.47
CA ASP A 140 8.87 4.55 -25.74
C ASP A 140 10.35 4.49 -25.29
N ASN A 141 10.66 3.72 -24.25
CA ASN A 141 12.03 3.50 -23.76
C ASN A 141 12.88 2.55 -24.62
N VAL A 142 12.29 1.85 -25.60
CA VAL A 142 13.04 0.99 -26.55
C VAL A 142 13.50 1.80 -27.75
N PHE A 143 12.81 2.88 -28.11
CA PHE A 143 13.19 3.72 -29.24
C PHE A 143 14.31 4.73 -28.92
N GLU A 144 14.49 5.13 -27.66
CA GLU A 144 15.66 5.94 -27.26
C GLU A 144 16.99 5.16 -27.32
N ALA A 145 16.96 3.84 -27.22
CA ALA A 145 18.18 3.01 -27.29
C ALA A 145 18.67 2.75 -28.74
N ILE A 146 17.94 3.18 -29.77
CA ILE A 146 18.30 2.96 -31.18
C ILE A 146 19.04 4.17 -31.77
N ASP A 147 18.86 5.38 -31.23
CA ASP A 147 19.47 6.58 -31.80
C ASP A 147 20.96 6.77 -31.44
N ASP A 148 21.43 6.09 -30.38
CA ASP A 148 22.84 6.17 -29.95
C ASP A 148 23.82 5.32 -30.80
N ASN A 149 23.33 4.57 -31.80
CA ASN A 149 24.18 3.68 -32.62
C ASN A 149 24.27 4.04 -34.11
N ILE A 150 23.74 5.21 -34.53
CA ILE A 150 23.86 5.71 -35.91
C ILE A 150 24.92 6.84 -35.96
N ASN A 151 26.17 6.53 -35.62
CA ASN A 151 27.31 7.43 -35.90
C ASN A 151 28.55 6.68 -36.42
N ASN A 152 28.37 5.49 -37.01
CA ASN A 152 29.42 4.84 -37.79
C ASN A 152 29.03 4.86 -39.28
N GLU A 153 29.38 5.94 -39.97
CA GLU A 153 29.44 5.96 -41.44
C GLU A 153 30.41 4.90 -41.95
N SER A 154 29.92 3.92 -42.71
CA SER A 154 30.58 3.36 -43.90
C SER A 154 29.80 2.13 -44.39
N LEU A 155 28.82 2.35 -45.28
CA LEU A 155 28.64 1.59 -46.52
C LEU A 155 27.47 2.17 -47.32
N VAL A 156 27.86 3.09 -48.19
CA VAL A 156 27.07 3.69 -49.25
C VAL A 156 26.72 2.63 -50.31
N ASN A 157 25.42 2.44 -50.59
CA ASN A 157 24.79 2.45 -51.92
C ASN A 157 23.62 1.47 -52.07
N GLY A 158 22.48 2.00 -52.54
CA GLY A 158 21.77 1.35 -53.64
C GLY A 158 20.24 1.27 -53.55
N ILE A 159 19.58 2.17 -54.30
CA ILE A 159 18.37 1.90 -55.12
C ILE A 159 17.04 1.79 -54.33
N HIS A 160 16.22 2.84 -54.24
CA HIS A 160 15.18 3.34 -55.19
C HIS A 160 13.76 2.85 -54.87
N GLU A 161 12.83 3.82 -54.84
CA GLU A 161 11.42 3.76 -55.28
C GLU A 161 10.27 3.25 -54.37
N SER A 162 9.36 4.22 -54.09
CA SER A 162 7.89 4.23 -54.24
C SER A 162 6.96 3.24 -53.50
N MET A 163 6.08 3.84 -52.68
CA MET A 163 4.60 3.78 -52.71
C MET A 163 3.85 2.43 -52.54
N ASN A 164 2.67 2.51 -51.88
CA ASN A 164 1.62 1.49 -51.66
C ASN A 164 1.92 0.43 -50.57
N SER A 165 0.97 -0.23 -49.90
CA SER A 165 -0.47 -0.09 -49.59
C SER A 165 -0.84 -1.32 -48.71
N TYR A 166 -1.95 -1.25 -47.97
CA TYR A 166 -2.78 -2.37 -47.46
C TYR A 166 -2.17 -3.63 -46.77
N SER A 167 -2.67 -3.84 -45.54
CA SER A 167 -3.32 -5.08 -45.04
C SER A 167 -2.52 -6.36 -44.70
N SER A 168 -2.82 -6.83 -43.48
CA SER A 168 -3.11 -8.21 -43.06
C SER A 168 -1.99 -9.26 -42.89
N SER A 169 -1.97 -9.78 -41.66
CA SER A 169 -1.75 -11.17 -41.24
C SER A 169 -0.38 -11.82 -41.47
N SER A 170 0.25 -12.27 -40.37
CA SER A 170 0.59 -13.69 -40.20
C SER A 170 1.10 -13.98 -38.79
N LEU A 171 0.40 -14.90 -38.13
CA LEU A 171 0.84 -15.60 -36.94
C LEU A 171 2.04 -16.49 -37.33
N SER A 172 3.23 -16.23 -36.79
CA SER A 172 4.33 -17.20 -36.84
C SER A 172 4.89 -17.42 -35.43
N THR A 173 4.45 -18.55 -34.86
CA THR A 173 5.06 -19.21 -33.70
C THR A 173 6.48 -19.63 -34.05
N THR A 174 7.47 -18.97 -33.46
CA THR A 174 8.77 -19.56 -33.19
C THR A 174 9.15 -19.23 -31.74
N PRO A 175 9.62 -20.19 -30.94
CA PRO A 175 10.07 -19.91 -29.59
C PRO A 175 11.44 -19.26 -29.71
N VAL A 176 11.50 -17.93 -29.55
CA VAL A 176 12.79 -17.26 -29.37
C VAL A 176 13.30 -17.74 -28.01
N ARG A 177 14.34 -18.58 -28.06
CA ARG A 177 15.20 -18.86 -26.91
C ARG A 177 15.80 -17.54 -26.47
N THR A 178 15.20 -16.91 -25.47
CA THR A 178 15.84 -15.81 -24.77
C THR A 178 16.98 -16.43 -23.96
N SER A 179 18.18 -16.31 -24.50
CA SER A 179 19.43 -16.45 -23.77
C SER A 179 19.32 -15.59 -22.51
N CYS A 180 19.42 -16.23 -21.36
CA CYS A 180 19.53 -15.57 -20.07
C CYS A 180 20.70 -14.56 -20.10
N SER A 181 20.39 -13.28 -20.28
CA SER A 181 21.28 -12.20 -19.89
C SER A 181 21.18 -12.09 -18.37
N SER A 182 22.29 -12.40 -17.72
CA SER A 182 22.55 -12.25 -16.29
C SER A 182 21.79 -11.05 -15.71
N ILE A 183 20.94 -11.35 -14.72
CA ILE A 183 20.38 -10.34 -13.82
C ILE A 183 21.58 -9.74 -13.09
N THR A 184 22.10 -8.62 -13.60
CA THR A 184 22.90 -7.72 -12.79
C THR A 184 21.95 -7.14 -11.77
N GLU A 185 22.14 -7.51 -10.51
CA GLU A 185 21.62 -6.81 -9.33
C GLU A 185 22.19 -5.39 -9.31
N THR A 186 21.74 -4.53 -10.21
CA THR A 186 21.69 -3.11 -9.92
C THR A 186 20.40 -2.93 -9.15
N ARG A 187 20.55 -2.53 -7.88
CA ARG A 187 19.49 -2.01 -7.02
C ARG A 187 18.83 -0.84 -7.74
N ASN A 188 17.90 -1.18 -8.64
CA ASN A 188 17.11 -0.22 -9.37
C ASN A 188 16.04 0.25 -8.41
N GLU A 189 16.17 1.51 -7.98
CA GLU A 189 15.06 2.29 -7.46
C GLU A 189 13.82 2.03 -8.33
N PRO A 190 12.63 1.83 -7.75
CA PRO A 190 11.42 1.61 -8.55
C PRO A 190 11.28 2.77 -9.52
N THR A 191 11.48 2.50 -10.81
CA THR A 191 11.19 3.45 -11.88
C THR A 191 9.76 3.91 -11.66
N SER A 192 9.54 5.23 -11.59
CA SER A 192 8.28 5.91 -11.25
C SER A 192 7.07 5.51 -12.10
N ASP A 193 7.27 4.64 -13.09
CA ASP A 193 6.31 4.27 -14.12
C ASP A 193 5.57 2.96 -13.82
N VAL A 194 5.90 2.26 -12.72
CA VAL A 194 5.24 0.98 -12.37
C VAL A 194 3.86 1.18 -11.76
N PHE A 195 3.65 2.30 -11.06
CA PHE A 195 2.38 2.66 -10.45
C PHE A 195 2.05 4.11 -10.75
N ASP A 196 1.05 4.30 -11.61
CA ASP A 196 0.71 5.58 -12.21
C ASP A 196 -0.70 6.05 -11.84
N SER A 197 -1.06 7.26 -12.28
CA SER A 197 -2.36 7.87 -11.99
C SER A 197 -3.58 7.10 -12.53
N MET A 198 -3.36 6.15 -13.44
CA MET A 198 -4.39 5.31 -14.06
C MET A 198 -4.47 3.93 -13.41
N SER A 199 -3.52 3.58 -12.54
CA SER A 199 -3.40 2.27 -11.92
C SER A 199 -4.66 1.91 -11.15
N SER A 200 -5.29 0.83 -11.60
CA SER A 200 -6.46 0.25 -10.99
C SER A 200 -6.52 -1.24 -11.30
N SER A 201 -7.17 -2.00 -10.43
CA SER A 201 -7.32 -3.45 -10.60
C SER A 201 -8.56 -3.95 -9.92
N VAL A 202 -9.16 -5.00 -10.50
CA VAL A 202 -10.33 -5.67 -9.94
C VAL A 202 -10.10 -7.17 -9.99
N ILE A 203 -10.10 -7.80 -8.83
CA ILE A 203 -9.93 -9.25 -8.70
C ILE A 203 -11.22 -9.83 -8.14
N LYS A 204 -11.86 -10.72 -8.89
CA LYS A 204 -13.05 -11.45 -8.44
C LYS A 204 -12.65 -12.76 -7.81
N LEU A 205 -13.18 -13.05 -6.63
CA LEU A 205 -12.95 -14.28 -5.89
C LEU A 205 -14.11 -15.24 -6.12
N THR A 206 -13.82 -16.55 -6.07
CA THR A 206 -14.84 -17.61 -6.18
C THR A 206 -15.85 -17.60 -5.04
N SER A 207 -15.53 -16.92 -3.94
CA SER A 207 -16.42 -16.70 -2.79
C SER A 207 -17.55 -15.71 -3.04
N GLY A 208 -17.61 -15.07 -4.22
CA GLY A 208 -18.59 -14.02 -4.53
C GLY A 208 -18.23 -12.64 -3.97
N ARG A 209 -16.98 -12.47 -3.54
CA ARG A 209 -16.35 -11.18 -3.20
C ARG A 209 -15.46 -10.70 -4.34
N ALA A 210 -15.16 -9.42 -4.34
CA ALA A 210 -14.19 -8.80 -5.22
C ALA A 210 -13.29 -7.84 -4.44
N LEU A 211 -12.04 -7.77 -4.86
CA LEU A 211 -11.06 -6.79 -4.42
C LEU A 211 -10.97 -5.72 -5.51
N TYR A 212 -11.07 -4.46 -5.12
CA TYR A 212 -10.96 -3.31 -6.00
C TYR A 212 -9.79 -2.45 -5.51
N LEU A 213 -8.80 -2.22 -6.38
CA LEU A 213 -7.66 -1.37 -6.12
C LEU A 213 -7.73 -0.16 -7.04
N LYS A 214 -7.48 1.03 -6.48
CA LYS A 214 -7.35 2.28 -7.22
C LYS A 214 -6.22 3.12 -6.64
N GLU A 215 -5.39 3.67 -7.51
CA GLU A 215 -4.37 4.64 -7.13
C GLU A 215 -5.00 5.93 -6.56
N ILE A 216 -4.38 6.46 -5.50
CA ILE A 216 -4.70 7.76 -4.90
C ILE A 216 -3.60 8.77 -5.19
N ASN A 217 -2.34 8.38 -4.99
CA ASN A 217 -1.15 9.08 -5.46
C ASN A 217 -0.06 8.03 -5.81
N ASN A 218 1.11 8.47 -6.26
CA ASN A 218 2.23 7.58 -6.67
C ASN A 218 2.72 6.61 -5.56
N HIS A 219 2.34 6.82 -4.30
CA HIS A 219 2.74 6.00 -3.16
C HIS A 219 1.54 5.34 -2.46
N LEU A 220 0.32 5.82 -2.67
CA LEU A 220 -0.87 5.42 -1.95
C LEU A 220 -1.88 4.76 -2.88
N ALA A 221 -2.39 3.62 -2.43
CA ALA A 221 -3.47 2.89 -3.08
C ALA A 221 -4.65 2.74 -2.12
N LEU A 222 -5.86 2.97 -2.65
CA LEU A 222 -7.10 2.56 -2.01
C LEU A 222 -7.40 1.12 -2.42
N ILE A 223 -7.65 0.26 -1.45
CA ILE A 223 -8.08 -1.12 -1.66
C ILE A 223 -9.41 -1.31 -0.95
N CYS A 224 -10.42 -1.73 -1.70
CA CYS A 224 -11.76 -1.99 -1.18
C CYS A 224 -12.13 -3.46 -1.37
N ILE A 225 -12.80 -4.03 -0.38
CA ILE A 225 -13.43 -5.35 -0.44
C ILE A 225 -14.92 -5.13 -0.60
N LEU A 226 -15.53 -5.80 -1.58
CA LEU A 226 -16.96 -5.65 -1.87
C LEU A 226 -17.55 -6.97 -2.37
N HIS A 227 -18.87 -7.10 -2.29
CA HIS A 227 -19.57 -8.19 -2.96
C HIS A 227 -19.48 -8.04 -4.47
N GLU A 228 -19.36 -9.16 -5.20
CA GLU A 228 -19.31 -9.14 -6.67
C GLU A 228 -20.56 -8.48 -7.28
N LYS A 229 -21.72 -8.62 -6.62
CA LYS A 229 -22.98 -7.98 -7.03
C LYS A 229 -22.89 -6.45 -7.07
N ALA A 230 -22.04 -5.83 -6.25
CA ALA A 230 -21.85 -4.39 -6.26
C ALA A 230 -21.12 -3.91 -7.52
N LEU A 231 -20.30 -4.77 -8.16
CA LEU A 231 -19.63 -4.45 -9.43
C LEU A 231 -20.59 -4.24 -10.59
N THR A 232 -21.86 -4.65 -10.51
CA THR A 232 -22.87 -4.29 -11.53
C THR A 232 -23.01 -2.76 -11.67
N LYS A 233 -22.73 -2.01 -10.61
CA LYS A 233 -22.76 -0.54 -10.59
C LYS A 233 -21.36 0.07 -10.52
N GLN A 234 -20.38 -0.55 -11.20
CA GLN A 234 -18.98 -0.13 -11.18
C GLN A 234 -18.78 1.36 -11.49
N ALA A 235 -19.56 1.94 -12.42
CA ALA A 235 -19.45 3.36 -12.75
C ALA A 235 -19.74 4.29 -11.56
N ILE A 236 -20.69 3.91 -10.69
CA ILE A 236 -21.01 4.70 -9.48
C ILE A 236 -19.89 4.54 -8.46
N ILE A 237 -19.38 3.33 -8.29
CA ILE A 237 -18.23 3.04 -7.42
C ILE A 237 -17.03 3.90 -7.85
N GLU A 238 -16.69 3.87 -9.14
CA GLU A 238 -15.55 4.63 -9.68
C GLU A 238 -15.75 6.14 -9.53
N TYR A 239 -16.96 6.65 -9.76
CA TYR A 239 -17.27 8.05 -9.49
C TYR A 239 -17.03 8.42 -8.03
N ASN A 240 -17.57 7.64 -7.08
CA ASN A 240 -17.42 7.89 -5.65
C ASN A 240 -15.95 7.79 -5.21
N VAL A 241 -15.21 6.80 -5.71
CA VAL A 241 -13.78 6.63 -5.43
C VAL A 241 -12.98 7.81 -5.98
N ASN A 242 -13.29 8.31 -7.17
CA ASN A 242 -12.60 9.48 -7.73
C ASN A 242 -12.89 10.76 -6.92
N GLN A 243 -14.11 10.94 -6.40
CA GLN A 243 -14.42 12.05 -5.48
C GLN A 243 -13.64 11.92 -4.16
N LEU A 244 -13.52 10.71 -3.62
CA LEU A 244 -12.70 10.44 -2.43
C LEU A 244 -11.22 10.71 -2.71
N LYS A 245 -10.70 10.30 -3.87
CA LYS A 245 -9.32 10.59 -4.29
C LYS A 245 -9.03 12.09 -4.27
N SER A 246 -9.88 12.90 -4.90
CA SER A 246 -9.75 14.37 -4.87
C SER A 246 -9.78 14.90 -3.43
N SER A 247 -10.70 14.41 -2.60
CA SER A 247 -10.84 14.84 -1.20
C SER A 247 -9.59 14.52 -0.36
N ILE A 248 -9.00 13.34 -0.54
CA ILE A 248 -7.78 12.92 0.18
C ILE A 248 -6.58 13.75 -0.27
N LEU A 249 -6.46 14.03 -1.58
CA LEU A 249 -5.38 14.87 -2.10
C LEU A 249 -5.46 16.31 -1.54
N ASP A 250 -6.66 16.88 -1.50
CA ASP A 250 -6.90 18.21 -0.93
C ASP A 250 -6.56 18.25 0.57
N LEU A 251 -6.93 17.20 1.32
CA LEU A 251 -6.58 17.07 2.75
C LEU A 251 -5.07 17.10 2.96
N PHE A 252 -4.31 16.32 2.19
CA PHE A 252 -2.84 16.32 2.29
C PHE A 252 -2.24 17.67 1.89
N CYS A 253 -2.81 18.36 0.89
CA CYS A 253 -2.37 19.70 0.51
C CYS A 253 -2.61 20.72 1.63
N PHE A 254 -3.79 20.69 2.26
CA PHE A 254 -4.14 21.60 3.36
C PHE A 254 -3.19 21.45 4.55
N THR A 255 -2.84 20.21 4.90
CA THR A 255 -2.02 19.95 6.11
C THR A 255 -0.56 20.35 5.95
N ASN A 256 -0.03 20.31 4.73
CA ASN A 256 1.29 20.85 4.42
C ASN A 256 1.33 22.39 4.54
N GLN A 257 0.21 23.07 4.26
CA GLN A 257 0.10 24.52 4.44
C GLN A 257 -0.04 24.92 5.91
N THR A 258 -0.80 24.17 6.72
CA THR A 258 -0.94 24.47 8.16
C THR A 258 0.34 24.20 8.95
N SER A 259 1.14 23.21 8.54
CA SER A 259 2.43 22.89 9.19
C SER A 259 3.49 23.98 8.97
N THR A 260 3.40 24.74 7.89
CA THR A 260 4.32 25.87 7.59
C THR A 260 3.86 27.19 8.21
N SER A 261 2.56 27.37 8.49
CA SER A 261 2.02 28.60 9.06
C SER A 261 2.16 28.72 10.59
N LEU A 262 2.58 27.66 11.30
CA LEU A 262 2.73 27.65 12.77
C LEU A 262 4.16 27.98 13.27
N VAL A 263 5.05 28.45 12.39
CA VAL A 263 6.44 28.86 12.73
C VAL A 263 6.67 30.37 12.55
N VAL A 264 5.68 31.20 12.89
CA VAL A 264 5.83 32.67 12.96
C VAL A 264 5.46 33.19 14.33
#